data_AF-A0A7N2LZX2-F1
#
_entry.id   AF-A0A7N2LZX2-F1
#
_cell.length_a   1.000
_cell.length_b   1.000
_cell.length_c   1.000
_cell.angle_alpha   90.00
_cell.angle_beta   90.00
_cell.angle_gamma   90.00
#
_symmetry.space_group_name_H-M   'P 1'
#
loop_
_entity.id
_entity.type
_entity.pdbx_description
1 polymer ?
#
loop_
_entity_poly.entity_id
_entity_poly.type
_entity_poly.pdbx_seq_one_letter_code
_entity_poly.pdbx_strand_id
1 'polypeptide(L)'
;MIQLTPDEVDNWGRATYSEQMHLWDKNSGVANFTSNFSFIIYSRGKDKYSDGLMFFLSTLDFPDPNPTNGPGLGLVSGVQMGQRNFLNKYQFVAVEFAEPPPHHTLSSPELCMELGNIPEQRLN
;
A
#
# COMPACT_ATOMS: atom_id res chain seq x y z
N MET A 1 -0.16 11.55 -16.23
CA MET A 1 0.99 10.85 -15.61
C MET A 1 0.97 11.18 -14.13
N ILE A 2 0.96 10.19 -13.25
CA ILE A 2 1.01 10.40 -11.79
C ILE A 2 2.43 10.09 -11.35
N GLN A 3 3.07 11.04 -10.66
CA GLN A 3 4.38 10.86 -10.05
C GLN A 3 4.17 10.85 -8.54
N LEU A 4 4.43 9.71 -7.90
CA LEU A 4 4.28 9.59 -6.44
C LEU A 4 5.49 10.18 -5.70
N THR A 5 6.70 9.93 -6.21
CA THR A 5 7.95 10.42 -5.58
C THR A 5 8.91 11.01 -6.63
N PRO A 6 9.72 12.01 -6.26
CA PRO A 6 10.90 12.42 -7.03
C PRO A 6 12.06 11.41 -6.86
N ASP A 7 13.09 11.50 -7.71
CA ASP A 7 14.38 10.82 -7.52
C ASP A 7 15.21 11.59 -6.47
N GLU A 8 14.73 11.58 -5.23
CA GLU A 8 15.34 12.23 -4.07
C GLU A 8 15.17 11.34 -2.83
N VAL A 9 16.03 11.54 -1.83
CA VAL A 9 16.04 10.77 -0.59
C VAL A 9 14.83 11.10 0.30
N ASP A 10 14.33 10.11 1.04
CA ASP A 10 13.29 10.26 2.06
C ASP A 10 11.98 10.90 1.56
N ASN A 11 11.56 10.53 0.35
CA ASN A 11 10.29 10.96 -0.22
C ASN A 11 9.22 9.86 -0.13
N TRP A 12 7.97 10.27 0.03
CA TRP A 12 6.80 9.41 -0.07
C TRP A 12 5.69 10.15 -0.79
N GLY A 13 4.74 9.40 -1.37
CA GLY A 13 3.56 9.97 -1.98
C GLY A 13 2.45 8.95 -2.10
N ARG A 14 1.21 9.45 -2.09
CA ARG A 14 0.00 8.63 -2.14
C ARG A 14 -1.02 9.30 -3.06
N ALA A 15 -1.61 8.51 -3.95
CA ALA A 15 -2.70 8.94 -4.81
C ALA A 15 -3.91 8.03 -4.60
N THR A 16 -5.08 8.63 -4.41
CA THR A 16 -6.35 7.92 -4.22
C THR A 16 -7.34 8.31 -5.30
N TYR A 17 -8.26 7.40 -5.62
CA TYR A 17 -9.40 7.72 -6.47
C TYR A 17 -10.34 8.68 -5.71
N SER A 18 -10.88 9.67 -6.41
CA SER A 18 -11.65 10.76 -5.78
C SER A 18 -13.01 10.32 -5.25
N GLU A 19 -13.56 9.21 -5.75
CA GLU A 19 -14.86 8.71 -5.33
C GLU A 19 -14.72 7.47 -4.44
N GLN A 20 -15.68 7.29 -3.54
CA GLN A 20 -15.71 6.15 -2.64
C GLN A 20 -16.10 4.89 -3.43
N MET A 21 -15.34 3.81 -3.24
CA MET A 21 -15.64 2.51 -3.83
C MET A 21 -16.45 1.68 -2.84
N HIS A 22 -17.67 1.32 -3.21
CA HIS A 22 -18.54 0.48 -2.41
C HIS A 22 -18.18 -1.00 -2.56
N LEU A 23 -17.35 -1.51 -1.65
CA LEU A 23 -16.79 -2.86 -1.74
C LEU A 23 -17.75 -3.96 -1.31
N TRP A 24 -18.64 -3.68 -0.35
CA TRP A 24 -19.63 -4.64 0.10
C TRP A 24 -20.76 -3.97 0.89
N ASP A 25 -21.94 -4.57 0.88
CA ASP A 25 -22.98 -4.36 1.88
C ASP A 25 -23.86 -5.60 2.05
N LYS A 26 -24.68 -5.64 3.11
CA LYS A 26 -25.52 -6.80 3.43
C LYS A 26 -26.61 -7.09 2.38
N ASN A 27 -27.05 -6.09 1.64
CA ASN A 27 -28.14 -6.19 0.67
C ASN A 27 -27.61 -6.52 -0.74
N SER A 28 -26.47 -5.96 -1.12
CA SER A 28 -25.87 -6.07 -2.46
C SER A 28 -24.77 -7.13 -2.56
N GLY A 29 -24.26 -7.62 -1.43
CA GLY A 29 -23.17 -8.60 -1.38
C GLY A 29 -21.79 -7.95 -1.52
N VAL A 30 -20.81 -8.73 -1.99
CA VAL A 30 -19.40 -8.32 -2.17
C VAL A 30 -19.15 -7.93 -3.63
N ALA A 31 -18.45 -6.83 -3.84
CA ALA A 31 -18.10 -6.34 -5.17
C ALA A 31 -16.96 -7.15 -5.79
N ASN A 32 -17.09 -7.44 -7.08
CA ASN A 32 -15.98 -7.88 -7.91
C ASN A 32 -15.35 -6.66 -8.59
N PHE A 33 -14.03 -6.54 -8.54
CA PHE A 33 -13.33 -5.44 -9.22
C PHE A 33 -12.07 -5.95 -9.92
N THR A 34 -11.61 -5.18 -10.90
CA THR A 34 -10.35 -5.42 -11.60
C THR A 34 -9.69 -4.07 -11.83
N SER A 35 -8.43 -3.94 -11.42
CA SER A 35 -7.60 -2.76 -11.67
C SER A 35 -6.46 -3.15 -12.59
N ASN A 36 -6.23 -2.35 -13.64
CA ASN A 36 -5.11 -2.50 -14.54
C ASN A 36 -4.34 -1.18 -14.55
N PHE A 37 -3.06 -1.24 -14.22
CA PHE A 37 -2.17 -0.08 -14.26
C PHE A 37 -0.81 -0.49 -14.81
N SER A 38 -0.08 0.49 -15.32
CA SER A 38 1.32 0.34 -15.70
C SER A 38 2.11 1.39 -14.95
N PHE A 39 3.28 1.01 -14.45
CA PHE A 39 4.14 1.88 -13.68
C PHE A 39 5.60 1.72 -14.13
N ILE A 40 6.41 2.71 -13.78
CA ILE A 40 7.86 2.69 -13.98
C ILE A 40 8.49 3.08 -12.66
N ILE A 41 9.37 2.22 -12.13
CA ILE A 41 10.33 2.58 -11.09
C ILE A 41 11.61 2.95 -11.82
N TYR A 42 11.99 4.23 -11.75
CA TYR A 42 13.14 4.74 -12.50
C TYR A 42 14.30 5.10 -11.57
N SER A 43 15.28 4.19 -11.47
CA SER A 43 16.47 4.36 -10.63
C SER A 43 17.59 5.17 -11.28
N ARG A 44 17.41 5.65 -12.52
CA ARG A 44 18.48 6.27 -13.34
C ARG A 44 19.73 5.39 -13.51
N GLY A 45 19.56 4.07 -13.51
CA GLY A 45 20.67 3.12 -13.63
C GLY A 45 21.46 2.93 -12.34
N LYS A 46 20.93 3.37 -11.18
CA LYS A 46 21.49 3.01 -9.88
C LYS A 46 21.20 1.53 -9.60
N ASP A 47 22.23 0.79 -9.18
CA ASP A 47 22.14 -0.61 -8.76
C ASP A 47 21.41 -0.78 -7.41
N LYS A 48 21.27 0.31 -6.64
CA LYS A 48 20.52 0.36 -5.40
C LYS A 48 19.42 1.40 -5.53
N TYR A 49 18.17 0.96 -5.39
CA TYR A 49 17.00 1.82 -5.37
C TYR A 49 15.96 1.22 -4.43
N SER A 50 15.23 2.09 -3.74
CA SER A 50 14.23 1.69 -2.77
C SER A 50 13.14 2.78 -2.73
N ASP A 51 11.96 2.53 -2.15
CA ASP A 51 11.56 1.27 -1.49
C ASP A 51 10.57 0.45 -2.34
N GLY A 52 9.73 1.09 -3.16
CA GLY A 52 8.78 0.39 -4.01
C GLY A 52 7.51 1.18 -4.32
N LEU A 53 6.46 0.45 -4.70
CA LEU A 53 5.12 0.96 -4.98
C LEU A 53 4.08 0.04 -4.33
N MET A 54 2.97 0.60 -3.86
CA MET A 54 1.86 -0.17 -3.31
C MET A 54 0.52 0.22 -3.96
N PHE A 55 -0.25 -0.78 -4.38
CA PHE A 55 -1.68 -0.64 -4.68
C PHE A 55 -2.47 -1.08 -3.46
N PHE A 56 -3.45 -0.28 -3.02
CA PHE A 56 -4.20 -0.59 -1.80
C PHE A 56 -5.68 -0.28 -1.93
N LEU A 57 -6.47 -0.98 -1.11
CA LEU A 57 -7.82 -0.59 -0.72
C LEU A 57 -7.81 -0.34 0.78
N SER A 58 -8.42 0.74 1.23
CA SER A 58 -8.48 1.06 2.65
C SER A 58 -9.85 1.55 3.07
N THR A 59 -10.06 1.64 4.38
CA THR A 59 -11.14 2.46 4.94
C THR A 59 -11.02 3.91 4.44
N LEU A 60 -12.15 4.61 4.41
CA LEU A 60 -12.20 6.05 4.14
C LEU A 60 -11.33 6.82 5.14
N ASP A 61 -10.79 7.96 4.69
CA ASP A 61 -9.96 8.87 5.48
C ASP A 61 -8.76 8.18 6.16
N PHE A 62 -8.16 7.21 5.47
CA PHE A 62 -6.97 6.52 5.97
C PHE A 62 -5.84 7.54 6.21
N PRO A 63 -5.31 7.63 7.45
CA PRO A 63 -4.38 8.69 7.81
C PRO A 63 -3.05 8.54 7.07
N ASP A 64 -2.30 9.63 7.00
CA ASP A 64 -0.93 9.59 6.48
C ASP A 64 -0.01 8.79 7.43
N PRO A 65 1.04 8.16 6.90
CA PRO A 65 2.03 7.48 7.73
C PRO A 65 2.75 8.47 8.65
N ASN A 66 2.88 8.12 9.93
CA ASN A 66 3.62 8.93 10.89
C ASN A 66 4.33 8.03 11.94
N PRO A 67 5.68 8.09 12.06
CA PRO A 67 6.59 8.73 11.11
C PRO A 67 6.56 8.03 9.75
N THR A 68 7.01 8.70 8.70
CA THR A 68 7.23 8.06 7.40
C THR A 68 8.45 7.15 7.46
N ASN A 69 8.37 5.95 6.89
CA ASN A 69 9.51 5.06 6.71
C ASN A 69 9.40 4.30 5.39
N GLY A 70 10.54 3.84 4.87
CA GLY A 70 10.61 3.12 3.60
C GLY A 70 9.71 1.88 3.53
N PRO A 71 9.76 0.95 4.52
CA PRO A 71 8.94 -0.27 4.49
C PRO A 71 7.43 -0.03 4.49
N GLY A 72 6.97 1.15 4.88
CA GLY A 72 5.55 1.49 4.86
C GLY A 72 5.01 1.90 3.49
N LEU A 73 5.89 2.08 2.49
CA LEU A 73 5.58 2.48 1.11
C LEU A 73 4.57 3.63 0.98
N GLY A 74 4.61 4.58 1.92
CA GLY A 74 3.69 5.71 1.96
C GLY A 74 2.25 5.38 2.39
N LEU A 75 1.94 4.12 2.75
CA LEU A 75 0.64 3.72 3.27
C LEU A 75 0.56 3.82 4.80
N VAL A 76 1.43 3.12 5.54
CA VAL A 76 1.34 3.01 7.00
C VAL A 76 2.72 2.88 7.66
N SER A 77 2.90 3.47 8.84
CA SER A 77 4.16 3.34 9.60
C SER A 77 4.20 2.10 10.49
N GLY A 78 5.40 1.63 10.83
CA GLY A 78 5.58 0.57 11.82
C GLY A 78 5.03 0.94 13.21
N VAL A 79 5.02 2.24 13.56
CA VAL A 79 4.43 2.74 14.80
C VAL A 79 2.90 2.59 14.78
N GLN A 80 2.27 2.96 13.67
CA GLN A 80 0.82 2.81 13.49
C GLN A 80 0.42 1.32 13.47
N MET A 81 1.19 0.47 12.80
CA MET A 81 0.97 -0.99 12.81
C MET A 81 1.11 -1.60 14.20
N GLY A 82 1.94 -1.02 15.08
CA GLY A 82 2.06 -1.43 16.48
C GLY A 82 0.87 -1.00 17.37
N GLN A 83 -0.02 -0.13 16.89
CA GLN A 83 -1.13 0.42 17.68
C GLN A 83 -2.44 -0.33 17.41
N ARG A 84 -2.94 -1.07 18.39
CA ARG A 84 -4.24 -1.78 18.28
C ARG A 84 -5.40 -0.86 17.92
N ASN A 85 -5.45 0.33 18.51
CA ASN A 85 -6.52 1.30 18.22
C ASN A 85 -6.47 1.79 16.77
N PHE A 86 -5.28 1.87 16.18
CA PHE A 86 -5.11 2.19 14.76
C PHE A 86 -5.67 1.07 13.90
N LEU A 87 -5.22 -0.17 14.12
CA LEU A 87 -5.65 -1.36 13.37
C LEU A 87 -7.15 -1.67 13.49
N ASN A 88 -7.78 -1.31 14.61
CA ASN A 88 -9.22 -1.46 14.78
C ASN A 88 -10.03 -0.43 13.98
N LYS A 89 -9.44 0.76 13.76
CA LYS A 89 -10.11 1.88 13.09
C LYS A 89 -9.84 1.90 11.59
N TYR A 90 -8.62 1.56 11.18
CA TYR A 90 -8.16 1.67 9.81
C TYR A 90 -7.72 0.31 9.30
N GLN A 91 -8.45 -0.20 8.31
CA GLN A 91 -8.22 -1.49 7.68
C GLN A 91 -7.76 -1.25 6.25
N PHE A 92 -6.92 -2.14 5.76
CA PHE A 92 -6.48 -2.08 4.39
C PHE A 92 -6.07 -3.46 3.88
N VAL A 93 -6.13 -3.62 2.56
CA VAL A 93 -5.48 -4.71 1.84
C VAL A 93 -4.59 -4.08 0.79
N ALA A 94 -3.42 -4.65 0.59
CA ALA A 94 -2.42 -4.07 -0.30
C ALA A 94 -1.67 -5.13 -1.11
N VAL A 95 -1.21 -4.68 -2.28
CA VAL A 95 -0.32 -5.40 -3.17
C VAL A 95 0.92 -4.54 -3.34
N GLU A 96 2.07 -5.07 -2.93
CA GLU A 96 3.36 -4.41 -2.96
C GLU A 96 4.18 -4.83 -4.18
N PHE A 97 4.91 -3.86 -4.73
CA PHE A 97 5.93 -4.01 -5.77
C PHE A 97 7.22 -3.37 -5.26
N ALA A 98 8.06 -4.16 -4.61
CA ALA A 98 9.27 -3.68 -3.94
C ALA A 98 10.55 -4.28 -4.52
N GLU A 99 11.68 -3.67 -4.16
CA GLU A 99 13.00 -4.23 -4.45
C GLU A 99 13.21 -5.55 -3.66
N PRO A 100 13.68 -6.63 -4.30
CA PRO A 100 14.05 -7.85 -3.59
C PRO A 100 15.14 -7.57 -2.54
N PRO A 101 15.19 -8.32 -1.42
CA PRO A 101 16.21 -8.13 -0.39
C PRO A 101 17.63 -8.24 -0.96
N PRO A 102 18.64 -7.59 -0.36
CA PRO A 102 20.02 -7.55 -0.86
C PRO A 102 20.73 -8.91 -1.00
N HIS A 103 20.09 -10.01 -0.58
CA HIS A 103 20.60 -11.38 -0.72
C HIS A 103 19.93 -12.18 -1.86
N HIS A 104 18.97 -11.60 -2.57
CA HIS A 104 18.31 -12.21 -3.72
C HIS A 104 18.97 -11.74 -5.02
N THR A 105 19.35 -12.68 -5.89
CA THR A 105 19.99 -12.43 -7.19
C THR A 105 18.99 -12.12 -8.32
N LEU A 106 17.69 -12.01 -8.00
CA LEU A 106 16.65 -11.72 -8.98
C LEU A 106 16.55 -10.20 -9.18
N SER A 107 16.60 -9.76 -10.43
CA SER A 107 16.44 -8.34 -10.82
C SER A 107 14.96 -7.93 -11.00
N SER A 108 14.02 -8.75 -10.52
CA SER A 108 12.58 -8.55 -10.68
C SER A 108 11.96 -8.11 -9.36
N PRO A 109 11.02 -7.14 -9.36
CA PRO A 109 10.32 -6.74 -8.15
C PRO A 109 9.60 -7.93 -7.52
N GLU A 110 9.64 -8.02 -6.18
CA GLU A 110 8.85 -9.01 -5.45
C GLU A 110 7.39 -8.54 -5.35
N LEU A 111 6.47 -9.49 -5.52
CA LEU A 111 5.03 -9.28 -5.41
C LEU A 111 4.53 -9.89 -4.11
N CYS A 112 4.18 -9.04 -3.15
CA CYS A 112 3.68 -9.44 -1.84
C CYS A 112 2.24 -8.93 -1.64
N MET A 113 1.40 -9.74 -1.01
CA MET A 113 0.07 -9.31 -0.54
C MET A 113 0.12 -9.07 0.95
N GLU A 114 -0.26 -7.87 1.38
CA GLU A 114 -0.33 -7.50 2.78
C GLU A 114 -1.77 -7.29 3.23
N LEU A 115 -2.08 -7.82 4.42
CA LEU A 115 -3.38 -7.65 5.08
C LEU A 115 -3.18 -6.81 6.34
N GLY A 116 -3.70 -5.58 6.32
CA GLY A 116 -3.89 -4.77 7.51
C GLY A 116 -5.14 -5.24 8.25
N ASN A 117 -4.94 -5.99 9.35
CA ASN A 117 -5.95 -6.56 10.26
C ASN A 117 -7.42 -6.37 9.84
N ILE A 118 -8.03 -7.41 9.24
CA ILE A 118 -9.46 -7.45 8.95
C ILE A 118 -10.16 -7.99 10.21
N PRO A 119 -10.92 -7.20 10.99
CA PRO A 119 -11.67 -7.76 12.10
C PRO A 119 -12.70 -8.75 11.55
N GLU A 120 -12.68 -9.98 12.07
CA GLU A 120 -13.79 -10.92 11.89
C GLU A 120 -15.06 -10.24 12.41
N GLN A 121 -15.90 -9.74 11.50
CA GLN A 121 -17.28 -9.46 11.85
C GLN A 121 -18.01 -10.79 11.84
N ARG A 122 -18.19 -11.38 13.02
CA ARG A 122 -19.10 -12.50 13.21
C ARG A 122 -20.47 -12.08 12.67
N LEU A 123 -20.91 -12.78 11.63
CA LEU A 123 -22.30 -12.77 11.20
C LEU A 123 -23.14 -13.25 12.39
N ASN A 124 -23.91 -12.34 12.99
CA ASN A 124 -25.02 -12.70 13.87
C ASN A 124 -26.19 -13.18 13.02
#